data_AF-A0AAW0LGN2-F1
#
_entry.id   AF-A0AAW0LGN2-F1
#
_cell.length_a   1.000
_cell.length_b   1.000
_cell.length_c   1.000
_cell.angle_alpha   90.00
_cell.angle_beta   90.00
_cell.angle_gamma   90.00
#
_symmetry.space_group_name_H-M   'P 1'
#
loop_
_entity.id
_entity.type
_entity.pdbx_description
1 polymer ?
#
loop_
_entity_poly.entity_id
_entity_poly.type
_entity_poly.pdbx_seq_one_letter_code
_entity_poly.pdbx_strand_id
1 'polypeptide(L)'
;MSFLESLTNLTSNALSLLFSYDNFGNDTASWVLPRTECDGFWEAVKKSSGGDGGFKGGVPADVMEAVNPAPEKGSGKRFVIRIKEGVYEETVKVLLAKKNVVFLGDGMGKTVITGSLNVGQPGITTSTSATVGSTLAICSNALFGAGAAVLGDGFMASSLTIQNTAGPNAHQAVAFRSTSDLSVIENCEFLGNQDTLFAQSLRQFYKSCRIQGNVDFIFGGSASFFQDCHILLALRQVDPEKGEANTVTAHGKLDPAQSIGFVFQNCLINGTEEYVKLYHSNPKVHKNFLGRPWKEYSRTVFIQCNLEALISPLGWLPWSGDFSLKTLYNGESGNSGPGFTPS
;
A
#
# COMPACT_ATOMS: atom_id res chain seq x y z
N MET A 1 -18.64 -9.39 20.24
CA MET A 1 -18.70 -8.33 19.22
C MET A 1 -18.89 -6.93 19.82
N SER A 2 -19.61 -6.74 20.94
CA SER A 2 -19.80 -5.40 21.56
C SER A 2 -18.52 -4.71 22.06
N PHE A 3 -17.46 -5.46 22.36
CA PHE A 3 -16.19 -4.89 22.80
C PHE A 3 -15.45 -4.15 21.67
N LEU A 4 -15.52 -4.65 20.43
CA LEU A 4 -14.91 -4.00 19.26
C LEU A 4 -15.67 -2.72 18.88
N GLU A 5 -17.01 -2.75 18.91
CA GLU A 5 -17.84 -1.56 18.65
C GLU A 5 -17.61 -0.44 19.69
N SER A 6 -17.45 -0.80 20.97
CA SER A 6 -17.10 0.15 22.03
C SER A 6 -15.72 0.77 21.79
N LEU A 7 -14.74 -0.06 21.40
CA LEU A 7 -13.37 0.38 21.15
C LEU A 7 -13.26 1.32 19.94
N THR A 8 -13.98 1.03 18.85
CA THR A 8 -13.98 1.86 17.63
C THR A 8 -14.66 3.22 17.87
N ASN A 9 -15.73 3.27 18.66
CA ASN A 9 -16.36 4.54 19.05
C ASN A 9 -15.46 5.37 19.97
N LEU A 10 -14.73 4.72 20.89
CA LEU A 10 -13.78 5.39 21.78
C LEU A 10 -12.57 5.95 21.01
N THR A 11 -12.04 5.21 20.02
CA THR A 11 -10.87 5.67 19.24
C THR A 11 -11.22 6.76 18.24
N SER A 12 -12.40 6.71 17.62
CA SER A 12 -12.88 7.76 16.70
C SER A 12 -13.07 9.10 17.42
N ASN A 13 -13.69 9.08 18.61
CA ASN A 13 -13.86 10.27 19.43
C ASN A 13 -12.52 10.80 19.95
N ALA A 14 -11.59 9.94 20.34
CA ALA A 14 -10.26 10.35 20.78
C ALA A 14 -9.45 11.02 19.66
N LEU A 15 -9.51 10.50 18.43
CA LEU A 15 -8.87 11.10 17.26
C LEU A 15 -9.49 12.47 16.92
N SER A 16 -10.81 12.61 17.05
CA SER A 16 -11.50 13.89 16.87
C SER A 16 -11.07 14.96 17.89
N LEU A 17 -10.84 14.55 19.14
CA LEU A 17 -10.38 15.45 20.21
C LEU A 17 -8.91 15.88 19.99
N LEU A 18 -8.05 14.95 19.59
CA LEU A 18 -6.66 15.23 19.23
C LEU A 18 -6.57 16.22 18.05
N PHE A 19 -7.36 15.99 17.00
CA PHE A 19 -7.42 16.89 15.85
C PHE A 19 -7.89 18.30 16.21
N SER A 20 -8.88 18.41 17.11
CA SER A 20 -9.38 19.70 17.59
C SER A 20 -8.34 20.41 18.47
N TYR A 21 -7.62 19.67 19.30
CA TYR A 21 -6.52 20.22 20.08
C TYR A 21 -5.37 20.74 19.20
N ASP A 22 -5.00 20.03 18.14
CA ASP A 22 -3.92 20.46 17.25
C ASP A 22 -4.27 21.75 16.49
N ASN A 23 -5.55 21.95 16.15
CA ASN A 23 -6.02 23.12 15.40
C ASN A 23 -6.42 24.32 16.29
N PHE A 24 -7.07 24.08 17.43
CA PHE A 24 -7.66 25.12 18.28
C PHE A 24 -6.97 25.23 19.65
N GLY A 25 -6.02 24.34 19.96
CA GLY A 25 -5.30 24.32 21.23
C GLY A 25 -6.24 24.13 22.42
N ASN A 26 -5.99 24.90 23.47
CA ASN A 26 -6.77 24.87 24.71
C ASN A 26 -8.14 25.58 24.62
N ASP A 27 -8.48 26.20 23.48
CA ASP A 27 -9.78 26.86 23.30
C ASP A 27 -10.87 25.84 22.91
N THR A 28 -11.35 25.11 23.91
CA THR A 28 -12.32 24.02 23.74
C THR A 28 -13.69 24.48 23.22
N ALA A 29 -14.02 25.76 23.34
CA ALA A 29 -15.25 26.33 22.78
C ALA A 29 -15.22 26.39 21.24
N SER A 30 -14.02 26.42 20.65
CA SER A 30 -13.79 26.43 19.20
C SER A 30 -13.67 25.03 18.60
N TRP A 31 -13.74 23.97 19.41
CA TRP A 31 -13.62 22.60 18.93
C TRP A 31 -14.87 22.20 18.15
N VAL A 32 -14.65 21.74 16.93
CA VAL A 32 -15.70 21.32 16.00
C VAL A 32 -15.43 19.89 15.52
N LEU A 33 -16.47 19.22 15.03
CA LEU A 33 -16.32 17.90 14.43
C LEU A 33 -15.29 17.94 13.27
N PRO A 34 -14.49 16.88 13.08
CA PRO A 34 -13.45 16.85 12.07
C PRO A 34 -14.10 17.00 10.69
N ARG A 35 -13.70 18.05 9.98
CA ARG A 35 -14.10 18.28 8.59
C ARG A 35 -13.07 17.67 7.67
N THR A 36 -13.53 17.11 6.57
CA THR A 36 -12.66 16.52 5.54
C THR A 36 -12.28 17.56 4.49
N GLU A 37 -11.31 17.24 3.64
CA GLU A 37 -10.97 18.06 2.47
C GLU A 37 -12.17 18.24 1.52
N CYS A 38 -13.11 17.28 1.51
CA CYS A 38 -14.38 17.39 0.78
C CYS A 38 -15.31 18.49 1.32
N ASP A 39 -15.15 18.89 2.58
CA ASP A 39 -15.89 19.98 3.22
C ASP A 39 -15.16 21.34 3.06
N GLY A 40 -14.09 21.38 2.26
CA GLY A 40 -13.27 22.57 2.03
C GLY A 40 -12.32 22.92 3.18
N PHE A 41 -12.12 21.99 4.12
CA PHE A 41 -11.22 22.19 5.26
C PHE A 41 -9.79 21.74 4.91
N TRP A 42 -8.84 22.68 5.00
CA TRP A 42 -7.41 22.45 4.81
C TRP A 42 -6.66 22.88 6.07
N GLU A 43 -5.76 22.04 6.59
CA GLU A 43 -4.90 22.43 7.72
C GLU A 43 -4.00 23.61 7.33
N ALA A 44 -3.79 24.54 8.27
CA ALA A 44 -2.92 25.69 8.05
C ALA A 44 -1.45 25.24 7.94
N VAL A 45 -0.90 25.29 6.72
CA VAL A 45 0.52 25.01 6.48
C VAL A 45 1.39 26.05 7.19
N LYS A 46 2.03 25.68 8.30
CA LYS A 46 3.09 26.50 8.90
C LYS A 46 4.32 26.48 7.98
N LYS A 47 4.64 27.62 7.37
CA LYS A 47 5.88 27.84 6.62
C LYS A 47 7.08 27.62 7.55
N SER A 48 7.87 26.56 7.33
CA SER A 48 9.17 26.41 7.98
C SER A 48 10.26 27.10 7.13
N SER A 49 11.06 27.93 7.80
CA SER A 49 12.23 28.59 7.23
C SER A 49 13.33 27.57 6.96
N GLY A 50 13.79 27.50 5.71
CA GLY A 50 14.86 26.62 5.27
C GLY A 50 16.18 26.89 5.99
N GLY A 51 16.71 25.86 6.64
CA GLY A 51 18.08 25.81 7.12
C GLY A 51 18.81 24.67 6.42
N ASP A 52 19.91 25.02 5.77
CA ASP A 52 20.85 24.09 5.13
C ASP A 52 21.44 23.15 6.18
N GLY A 53 20.94 21.91 6.22
CA GLY A 53 21.27 20.91 7.22
C GLY A 53 22.20 19.87 6.65
N GLY A 54 23.51 20.09 6.83
CA GLY A 54 24.58 19.25 6.32
C GLY A 54 24.35 17.74 6.47
N PHE A 55 24.59 17.03 5.37
CA PHE A 55 24.48 15.58 5.24
C PHE A 55 25.54 14.88 6.11
N LYS A 56 25.12 14.12 7.12
CA LYS A 56 25.97 13.14 7.81
C LYS A 56 25.52 11.75 7.38
N GLY A 57 26.03 11.27 6.25
CA GLY A 57 25.71 9.94 5.73
C GLY A 57 26.98 9.16 5.38
N GLY A 58 27.22 8.08 6.13
CA GLY A 58 28.03 6.96 5.64
C GLY A 58 27.17 6.08 4.72
N VAL A 59 27.82 5.32 3.85
CA VAL A 59 27.15 4.36 2.96
C VAL A 59 26.83 3.11 3.76
N PRO A 60 25.56 2.74 3.98
CA PRO A 60 25.26 1.53 4.73
C PRO A 60 25.55 0.29 3.88
N ALA A 61 26.18 -0.71 4.50
CA ALA A 61 26.29 -2.06 3.93
C ALA A 61 24.92 -2.78 4.00
N ASP A 62 24.17 -2.54 5.09
CA ASP A 62 22.84 -3.09 5.35
C ASP A 62 21.81 -1.96 5.55
N VAL A 63 20.64 -2.06 4.90
CA VAL A 63 19.59 -1.04 4.97
C VAL A 63 19.01 -0.94 6.38
N MET A 64 18.81 -2.06 7.08
CA MET A 64 18.31 -2.06 8.45
C MET A 64 19.27 -1.37 9.43
N GLU A 65 20.59 -1.49 9.22
CA GLU A 65 21.59 -0.77 10.01
C GLU A 65 21.43 0.75 9.84
N ALA A 66 21.11 1.21 8.64
CA ALA A 66 20.85 2.62 8.35
C ALA A 66 19.53 3.15 8.97
N VAL A 67 18.55 2.27 9.17
CA VAL A 67 17.26 2.59 9.81
C VAL A 67 17.43 2.75 11.32
N ASN A 68 18.29 1.96 11.96
CA ASN A 68 18.50 1.97 13.41
C ASN A 68 18.84 3.34 14.03
N PRO A 69 19.71 4.19 13.44
CA PRO A 69 20.00 5.52 13.98
C PRO A 69 18.90 6.57 13.72
N ALA A 70 17.84 6.24 12.95
CA ALA A 70 16.75 7.18 12.70
C ALA A 70 16.05 7.58 14.02
N PRO A 71 15.79 8.88 14.25
CA PRO A 71 15.29 9.40 15.53
C PRO A 71 13.87 8.89 15.86
N GLU A 72 13.67 8.48 17.11
CA GLU A 72 12.48 7.73 17.57
C GLU A 72 11.24 8.57 17.91
N LYS A 73 11.19 9.87 17.59
CA LYS A 73 9.98 10.70 17.84
C LYS A 73 9.69 11.74 16.75
N GLY A 74 10.43 11.69 15.64
CA GLY A 74 10.40 12.72 14.60
C GLY A 74 10.95 14.05 15.11
N SER A 75 12.01 14.56 14.49
CA SER A 75 12.57 15.88 14.83
C SER A 75 11.86 17.04 14.11
N GLY A 76 10.72 16.77 13.47
CA GLY A 76 10.11 17.63 12.44
C GLY A 76 10.89 17.67 11.12
N LYS A 77 12.05 17.01 11.04
CA LYS A 77 12.88 16.89 9.84
C LYS A 77 12.79 15.48 9.25
N ARG A 78 13.06 15.39 7.96
CA ARG A 78 13.20 14.12 7.24
C ARG A 78 14.55 13.48 7.57
N PHE A 79 14.54 12.17 7.81
CA PHE A 79 15.74 11.36 7.98
C PHE A 79 15.99 10.57 6.69
N VAL A 80 16.93 11.05 5.87
CA VAL A 80 17.18 10.48 4.54
C VAL A 80 18.24 9.40 4.61
N ILE A 81 17.87 8.20 4.19
CA ILE A 81 18.73 7.05 4.02
C ILE A 81 18.95 6.87 2.53
N ARG A 82 20.17 7.15 2.09
CA ARG A 82 20.59 6.85 0.71
C ARG A 82 21.05 5.39 0.65
N ILE A 83 20.41 4.62 -0.21
CA ILE A 83 20.71 3.21 -0.46
C ILE A 83 21.35 3.15 -1.85
N LYS A 84 22.56 2.63 -1.95
CA LYS A 84 23.27 2.59 -3.23
C LYS A 84 22.71 1.53 -4.16
N GLU A 85 23.13 1.55 -5.41
CA GLU A 85 22.92 0.40 -6.29
C GLU A 85 23.49 -0.88 -5.65
N GLY A 86 22.72 -1.96 -5.75
CA GLY A 86 23.00 -3.21 -5.05
C GLY A 86 21.73 -4.03 -4.83
N VAL A 87 21.94 -5.31 -4.54
CA VAL A 87 20.88 -6.24 -4.13
C VAL A 87 21.06 -6.52 -2.64
N TYR A 88 20.05 -6.15 -1.86
CA TYR A 88 20.02 -6.24 -0.42
C TYR A 88 19.03 -7.33 -0.01
N GLU A 89 19.54 -8.51 0.34
CA GLU A 89 18.72 -9.64 0.79
C GLU A 89 18.48 -9.55 2.29
N GLU A 90 17.50 -8.73 2.67
CA GLU A 90 17.18 -8.46 4.08
C GLU A 90 15.71 -8.11 4.26
N THR A 91 15.22 -8.25 5.50
CA THR A 91 13.89 -7.77 5.91
C THR A 91 14.03 -6.45 6.65
N VAL A 92 13.53 -5.37 6.05
CA VAL A 92 13.63 -4.02 6.62
C VAL A 92 12.33 -3.66 7.34
N LYS A 93 12.45 -3.26 8.62
CA LYS A 93 11.31 -2.85 9.44
C LYS A 93 11.50 -1.42 9.92
N VAL A 94 10.71 -0.50 9.38
CA VAL A 94 10.64 0.87 9.89
C VAL A 94 9.64 0.87 11.04
N LEU A 95 10.17 0.88 12.26
CA LEU A 95 9.39 0.84 13.49
C LEU A 95 8.56 2.11 13.67
N LEU A 96 7.46 1.95 14.40
CA LEU A 96 6.47 2.97 14.71
C LEU A 96 7.08 4.30 15.22
N ALA A 97 8.12 4.23 16.04
CA ALA A 97 8.81 5.38 16.60
C ALA A 97 9.56 6.22 15.52
N LYS A 98 9.93 5.62 14.39
CA LYS A 98 10.79 6.23 13.37
C LYS A 98 9.95 6.99 12.34
N LYS A 99 9.64 8.26 12.65
CA LYS A 99 8.88 9.17 11.77
C LYS A 99 9.75 9.84 10.69
N ASN A 100 9.15 10.22 9.57
CA ASN A 100 9.77 10.95 8.46
C ASN A 100 11.03 10.28 7.87
N VAL A 101 11.08 8.95 7.87
CA VAL A 101 12.17 8.20 7.24
C VAL A 101 11.98 8.22 5.73
N VAL A 102 13.04 8.57 5.00
CA VAL A 102 13.06 8.63 3.54
C VAL A 102 14.07 7.63 3.01
N PHE A 103 13.64 6.69 2.19
CA PHE A 103 14.52 5.81 1.44
C PHE A 103 14.77 6.41 0.06
N LEU A 104 16.04 6.60 -0.29
CA LEU A 104 16.44 7.11 -1.59
C LEU A 104 17.42 6.13 -2.24
N GLY A 105 16.94 5.38 -3.23
CA GLY A 105 17.78 4.51 -4.04
C GLY A 105 18.46 5.24 -5.21
N ASP A 106 19.37 4.54 -5.90
CA ASP A 106 20.04 5.05 -7.10
C ASP A 106 19.24 4.75 -8.41
N GLY A 107 18.08 4.09 -8.31
CA GLY A 107 17.16 3.84 -9.43
C GLY A 107 16.35 2.54 -9.29
N MET A 108 15.15 2.51 -9.89
CA MET A 108 14.38 1.26 -10.08
C MET A 108 15.24 0.22 -10.82
N GLY A 109 15.26 -1.01 -10.31
CA GLY A 109 16.09 -2.11 -10.82
C GLY A 109 17.58 -2.02 -10.49
N LYS A 110 18.07 -0.90 -9.95
CA LYS A 110 19.47 -0.73 -9.52
C LYS A 110 19.64 -0.97 -8.03
N THR A 111 18.76 -0.38 -7.23
CA THR A 111 18.69 -0.59 -5.78
C THR A 111 17.54 -1.54 -5.50
N VAL A 112 17.83 -2.78 -5.12
CA VAL A 112 16.83 -3.84 -4.94
C VAL A 112 16.89 -4.35 -3.50
N ILE A 113 15.79 -4.24 -2.77
CA ILE A 113 15.60 -4.89 -1.47
C ILE A 113 14.76 -6.15 -1.71
N THR A 114 15.30 -7.32 -1.39
CA THR A 114 14.70 -8.62 -1.73
C THR A 114 14.52 -9.50 -0.50
N GLY A 115 13.43 -10.27 -0.49
CA GLY A 115 13.12 -11.26 0.53
C GLY A 115 12.29 -12.39 -0.04
N SER A 116 12.06 -13.45 0.72
CA SER A 116 11.33 -14.66 0.25
C SER A 116 10.38 -15.24 1.31
N LEU A 117 10.08 -14.47 2.36
CA LEU A 117 9.15 -14.87 3.42
C LEU A 117 7.74 -15.05 2.85
N ASN A 118 7.04 -16.08 3.31
CA ASN A 118 5.71 -16.41 2.83
C ASN A 118 4.91 -17.25 3.85
N VAL A 119 3.59 -17.30 3.69
CA VAL A 119 2.68 -17.97 4.64
C VAL A 119 2.88 -19.50 4.68
N GLY A 120 3.46 -20.11 3.65
CA GLY A 120 3.82 -21.52 3.67
C GLY A 120 4.91 -21.88 4.70
N GLN A 121 5.65 -20.89 5.21
CA GLN A 121 6.69 -21.09 6.22
C GLN A 121 6.11 -21.10 7.65
N PRO A 122 6.61 -21.98 8.55
CA PRO A 122 6.11 -22.06 9.93
C PRO A 122 6.21 -20.71 10.67
N GLY A 123 5.08 -20.25 11.22
CA GLY A 123 5.02 -19.02 12.01
C GLY A 123 4.98 -17.71 11.22
N ILE A 124 4.92 -17.77 9.88
CA ILE A 124 4.81 -16.59 9.02
C ILE A 124 3.34 -16.35 8.64
N THR A 125 2.92 -15.10 8.82
CA THR A 125 1.62 -14.58 8.37
C THR A 125 1.82 -13.65 7.17
N THR A 126 0.75 -13.32 6.44
CA THR A 126 0.78 -12.29 5.37
C THR A 126 1.37 -10.97 5.86
N SER A 127 1.08 -10.60 7.11
CA SER A 127 1.58 -9.38 7.72
C SER A 127 3.09 -9.41 8.00
N THR A 128 3.63 -10.59 8.32
CA THR A 128 5.06 -10.78 8.67
C THR A 128 5.90 -11.25 7.49
N SER A 129 5.29 -11.53 6.33
CA SER A 129 5.99 -11.91 5.10
C SER A 129 6.54 -10.73 4.30
N ALA A 130 6.25 -9.48 4.71
CA ALA A 130 6.71 -8.28 4.03
C ALA A 130 8.24 -8.14 4.03
N THR A 131 8.85 -8.06 2.85
CA THR A 131 10.29 -7.73 2.69
C THR A 131 10.62 -6.37 3.30
N VAL A 132 9.80 -5.36 3.01
CA VAL A 132 9.87 -4.06 3.67
C VAL A 132 8.52 -3.76 4.30
N GLY A 133 8.53 -3.59 5.62
CA GLY A 133 7.35 -3.18 6.38
C GLY A 133 7.57 -1.85 7.06
N SER A 134 6.78 -0.82 6.72
CA SER A 134 6.53 0.28 7.64
C SER A 134 5.38 -0.18 8.54
N THR A 135 5.74 -0.74 9.69
CA THR A 135 4.80 -1.53 10.50
C THR A 135 5.06 -1.42 11.99
N LEU A 136 3.94 -1.30 12.73
CA LEU A 136 3.80 -1.61 14.14
C LEU A 136 4.46 -2.97 14.44
N ALA A 137 5.59 -2.95 15.16
CA ALA A 137 6.17 -4.17 15.69
C ALA A 137 5.05 -4.96 16.38
N ILE A 138 4.82 -6.18 15.91
CA ILE A 138 4.13 -7.16 16.72
C ILE A 138 5.09 -7.37 17.89
N CYS A 139 4.82 -6.67 19.00
CA CYS A 139 5.32 -7.06 20.29
C CYS A 139 4.83 -8.49 20.51
N SER A 140 5.73 -9.45 20.31
CA SER A 140 5.62 -10.76 20.92
C SER A 140 5.42 -10.51 22.42
N ASN A 141 4.16 -10.66 22.87
CA ASN A 141 3.61 -10.44 24.22
C ASN A 141 2.92 -9.10 24.56
N ALA A 142 2.42 -8.32 23.60
CA ALA A 142 1.50 -7.22 23.96
C ALA A 142 0.04 -7.71 24.07
N LEU A 143 -0.25 -8.36 25.19
CA LEU A 143 -1.58 -8.32 25.80
C LEU A 143 -1.96 -6.85 26.00
N PHE A 144 -3.13 -6.48 25.50
CA PHE A 144 -3.87 -5.23 25.75
C PHE A 144 -3.33 -4.35 26.89
N GLY A 145 -2.94 -3.12 26.56
CA GLY A 145 -2.56 -2.11 27.55
C GLY A 145 -2.56 -0.72 26.95
N ALA A 146 -3.47 0.12 27.43
CA ALA A 146 -3.68 1.52 27.05
C ALA A 146 -2.39 2.35 26.99
N GLY A 147 -2.29 3.20 25.94
CA GLY A 147 -1.41 4.37 25.93
C GLY A 147 -0.10 4.25 25.13
N ALA A 148 -0.18 4.17 23.80
CA ALA A 148 0.82 4.71 22.86
C ALA A 148 0.40 4.47 21.39
N ALA A 149 -0.49 5.29 20.85
CA ALA A 149 -0.59 5.44 19.39
C ALA A 149 0.51 6.40 18.94
N VAL A 150 1.67 5.87 18.50
CA VAL A 150 2.73 6.72 17.92
C VAL A 150 3.29 6.07 16.67
N LEU A 151 2.48 6.14 15.60
CA LEU A 151 2.62 5.69 14.21
C LEU A 151 3.86 6.30 13.50
N GLY A 152 4.59 5.50 12.73
CA GLY A 152 5.78 5.96 12.00
C GLY A 152 5.39 6.73 10.74
N ASP A 153 4.77 7.88 10.91
CA ASP A 153 4.16 8.66 9.81
C ASP A 153 5.20 9.38 8.95
N GLY A 154 4.80 9.72 7.73
CA GLY A 154 5.61 10.45 6.76
C GLY A 154 6.71 9.61 6.14
N PHE A 155 6.54 8.28 6.05
CA PHE A 155 7.47 7.43 5.33
C PHE A 155 7.52 7.84 3.86
N MET A 156 8.73 7.95 3.30
CA MET A 156 8.90 8.22 1.89
C MET A 156 9.87 7.23 1.27
N ALA A 157 9.63 6.88 0.02
CA ALA A 157 10.56 6.07 -0.76
C ALA A 157 10.64 6.61 -2.19
N SER A 158 11.85 6.63 -2.73
CA SER A 158 12.08 6.97 -4.13
C SER A 158 13.17 6.12 -4.76
N SER A 159 12.99 5.80 -6.04
CA SER A 159 14.05 5.27 -6.92
C SER A 159 14.65 3.95 -6.46
N LEU A 160 13.80 3.00 -6.04
CA LEU A 160 14.23 1.67 -5.58
C LEU A 160 13.19 0.60 -5.92
N THR A 161 13.62 -0.65 -5.89
CA THR A 161 12.79 -1.84 -6.06
C THR A 161 12.68 -2.59 -4.74
N ILE A 162 11.46 -2.98 -4.37
CA ILE A 162 11.18 -3.89 -3.26
C ILE A 162 10.53 -5.13 -3.84
N GLN A 163 11.13 -6.29 -3.59
CA GLN A 163 10.63 -7.54 -4.15
C GLN A 163 10.48 -8.65 -3.12
N ASN A 164 9.50 -9.52 -3.35
CA ASN A 164 9.39 -10.81 -2.69
C ASN A 164 9.47 -11.93 -3.73
N THR A 165 10.52 -12.75 -3.62
CA THR A 165 10.87 -13.83 -4.54
C THR A 165 10.42 -15.20 -4.05
N ALA A 166 9.43 -15.24 -3.12
CA ALA A 166 8.88 -16.50 -2.66
C ALA A 166 8.47 -17.40 -3.85
N GLY A 167 8.86 -18.67 -3.74
CA GLY A 167 8.77 -19.64 -4.82
C GLY A 167 7.35 -20.18 -5.07
N PRO A 168 7.21 -21.09 -6.06
CA PRO A 168 5.93 -21.73 -6.35
C PRO A 168 5.34 -22.38 -5.08
N ASN A 169 4.03 -22.24 -4.89
CA ASN A 169 3.26 -22.71 -3.71
C ASN A 169 3.50 -21.96 -2.39
N ALA A 170 4.18 -20.81 -2.42
CA ALA A 170 4.35 -19.95 -1.25
C ALA A 170 3.05 -19.31 -0.71
N HIS A 171 1.99 -19.31 -1.52
CA HIS A 171 0.76 -18.55 -1.28
C HIS A 171 1.08 -17.05 -1.08
N GLN A 172 0.56 -16.41 -0.03
CA GLN A 172 0.72 -14.98 0.20
C GLN A 172 2.17 -14.61 0.55
N ALA A 173 2.74 -13.66 -0.19
CA ALA A 173 4.12 -13.21 -0.04
C ALA A 173 4.24 -11.70 -0.34
N VAL A 174 4.31 -10.89 0.72
CA VAL A 174 4.27 -9.44 0.60
C VAL A 174 5.65 -8.88 0.27
N ALA A 175 5.74 -7.98 -0.71
CA ALA A 175 6.96 -7.22 -0.99
C ALA A 175 7.01 -5.98 -0.10
N PHE A 176 5.97 -5.16 -0.15
CA PHE A 176 5.88 -3.94 0.66
C PHE A 176 4.58 -3.88 1.45
N ARG A 177 4.70 -3.54 2.73
CA ARG A 177 3.57 -3.32 3.64
C ARG A 177 3.66 -1.93 4.22
N SER A 178 2.58 -1.16 4.10
CA SER A 178 2.49 0.17 4.68
C SER A 178 1.31 0.35 5.63
N THR A 179 1.64 0.82 6.83
CA THR A 179 0.70 1.31 7.86
C THR A 179 1.01 2.75 8.27
N SER A 180 1.83 3.46 7.50
CA SER A 180 2.29 4.82 7.78
C SER A 180 1.35 5.85 7.16
N ASP A 181 0.93 6.85 7.94
CA ASP A 181 0.11 7.94 7.41
C ASP A 181 0.97 8.96 6.64
N LEU A 182 0.37 9.65 5.67
CA LEU A 182 1.04 10.63 4.82
C LEU A 182 2.27 10.03 4.10
N SER A 183 2.18 8.76 3.70
CA SER A 183 3.25 8.09 2.98
C SER A 183 3.33 8.58 1.54
N VAL A 184 4.54 8.86 1.05
CA VAL A 184 4.78 9.23 -0.36
C VAL A 184 5.80 8.28 -0.98
N ILE A 185 5.36 7.53 -1.97
CA ILE A 185 6.17 6.59 -2.72
C ILE A 185 6.21 7.06 -4.17
N GLU A 186 7.40 7.37 -4.69
CA GLU A 186 7.58 7.90 -6.04
C GLU A 186 8.65 7.13 -6.81
N ASN A 187 8.43 6.80 -8.07
CA ASN A 187 9.42 6.10 -8.90
C ASN A 187 9.97 4.82 -8.21
N CYS A 188 9.09 4.07 -7.55
CA CYS A 188 9.43 2.81 -6.92
C CYS A 188 8.84 1.64 -7.69
N GLU A 189 9.46 0.49 -7.50
CA GLU A 189 8.99 -0.76 -8.05
C GLU A 189 8.66 -1.77 -6.96
N PHE A 190 7.54 -2.47 -7.10
CA PHE A 190 7.09 -3.52 -6.21
C PHE A 190 6.89 -4.82 -7.00
N LEU A 191 7.70 -5.83 -6.74
CA LEU A 191 7.68 -7.10 -7.45
C LEU A 191 7.25 -8.24 -6.53
N GLY A 192 6.25 -9.01 -6.96
CA GLY A 192 5.80 -10.19 -6.24
C GLY A 192 4.82 -11.01 -7.06
N ASN A 193 4.11 -11.88 -6.38
CA ASN A 193 3.06 -12.73 -6.95
C ASN A 193 1.72 -12.42 -6.27
N GLN A 194 1.32 -13.28 -5.34
CA GLN A 194 0.13 -13.06 -4.53
C GLN A 194 0.46 -12.10 -3.39
N ASP A 195 -0.40 -11.09 -3.18
CA ASP A 195 -0.29 -10.12 -2.09
C ASP A 195 0.97 -9.22 -2.15
N THR A 196 1.43 -8.81 -3.35
CA THR A 196 2.67 -7.99 -3.51
C THR A 196 2.71 -6.72 -2.66
N LEU A 197 1.67 -5.88 -2.76
CA LEU A 197 1.58 -4.57 -2.13
C LEU A 197 0.44 -4.56 -1.10
N PHE A 198 0.83 -4.56 0.17
CA PHE A 198 -0.10 -4.46 1.29
C PHE A 198 -0.24 -2.99 1.74
N ALA A 199 -1.08 -2.24 1.04
CA ALA A 199 -1.48 -0.88 1.41
C ALA A 199 -2.50 -0.94 2.57
N GLN A 200 -2.02 -1.28 3.77
CA GLN A 200 -2.84 -1.80 4.85
C GLN A 200 -3.79 -0.75 5.46
N SER A 201 -3.30 0.44 5.78
CA SER A 201 -4.09 1.45 6.51
C SER A 201 -3.57 2.88 6.28
N LEU A 202 -4.38 3.87 6.65
CA LEU A 202 -4.03 5.31 6.62
C LEU A 202 -3.86 5.88 5.20
N ARG A 203 -3.35 7.10 5.05
CA ARG A 203 -3.27 7.81 3.76
C ARG A 203 -1.93 7.55 3.09
N GLN A 204 -1.98 7.12 1.83
CA GLN A 204 -0.78 6.74 1.08
C GLN A 204 -0.88 7.24 -0.37
N PHE A 205 0.22 7.78 -0.89
CA PHE A 205 0.31 8.25 -2.27
C PHE A 205 1.43 7.53 -3.01
N TYR A 206 1.08 6.93 -4.14
CA TYR A 206 1.99 6.20 -5.02
C TYR A 206 2.01 6.88 -6.38
N LYS A 207 3.17 7.37 -6.81
CA LYS A 207 3.32 8.10 -8.07
C LYS A 207 4.39 7.48 -8.96
N SER A 208 4.09 7.33 -10.24
CA SER A 208 5.05 6.82 -11.23
C SER A 208 5.69 5.49 -10.82
N CYS A 209 4.93 4.65 -10.11
CA CYS A 209 5.42 3.38 -9.58
C CYS A 209 5.12 2.22 -10.54
N ARG A 210 5.97 1.19 -10.53
CA ARG A 210 5.70 -0.09 -11.20
C ARG A 210 5.28 -1.13 -10.16
N ILE A 211 4.06 -1.66 -10.25
CA ILE A 211 3.54 -2.66 -9.31
C ILE A 211 3.21 -3.93 -10.07
N GLN A 212 3.81 -5.05 -9.67
CA GLN A 212 3.70 -6.32 -10.37
C GLN A 212 3.19 -7.44 -9.46
N GLY A 213 2.23 -8.23 -9.93
CA GLY A 213 1.75 -9.43 -9.23
C GLY A 213 0.66 -10.17 -10.00
N ASN A 214 0.00 -11.14 -9.35
CA ASN A 214 -1.04 -11.95 -9.99
C ASN A 214 -2.37 -11.94 -9.22
N VAL A 215 -2.40 -12.44 -7.99
CA VAL A 215 -3.63 -12.56 -7.18
C VAL A 215 -3.62 -11.52 -6.07
N ASP A 216 -4.66 -10.69 -6.03
CA ASP A 216 -4.88 -9.67 -4.99
C ASP A 216 -3.64 -8.82 -4.71
N PHE A 217 -2.84 -8.53 -5.74
CA PHE A 217 -1.48 -8.03 -5.53
C PHE A 217 -1.42 -6.57 -5.08
N ILE A 218 -2.54 -5.85 -5.10
CA ILE A 218 -2.72 -4.59 -4.39
C ILE A 218 -3.91 -4.75 -3.44
N PHE A 219 -3.66 -4.83 -2.13
CA PHE A 219 -4.70 -5.13 -1.14
C PHE A 219 -4.51 -4.36 0.16
N GLY A 220 -5.58 -4.30 0.96
CA GLY A 220 -5.58 -3.59 2.24
C GLY A 220 -6.77 -2.65 2.41
N GLY A 221 -6.74 -1.83 3.47
CA GLY A 221 -7.81 -0.92 3.87
C GLY A 221 -7.31 0.51 4.09
N SER A 222 -6.37 0.97 3.27
CA SER A 222 -5.87 2.35 3.28
C SER A 222 -6.72 3.28 2.41
N ALA A 223 -6.55 4.59 2.62
CA ALA A 223 -6.91 5.60 1.63
C ALA A 223 -5.69 5.79 0.71
N SER A 224 -5.62 5.00 -0.35
CA SER A 224 -4.47 5.01 -1.27
C SER A 224 -4.81 5.58 -2.63
N PHE A 225 -3.93 6.44 -3.11
CA PHE A 225 -4.03 7.05 -4.43
C PHE A 225 -2.81 6.68 -5.27
N PHE A 226 -3.06 6.02 -6.41
CA PHE A 226 -2.06 5.57 -7.37
C PHE A 226 -2.17 6.46 -8.61
N GLN A 227 -1.12 7.22 -8.91
CA GLN A 227 -1.08 8.16 -10.03
C GLN A 227 0.06 7.82 -10.98
N ASP A 228 -0.20 7.82 -12.29
CA ASP A 228 0.82 7.58 -13.33
C ASP A 228 1.56 6.23 -13.16
N CYS A 229 0.91 5.25 -12.51
CA CYS A 229 1.53 3.97 -12.19
C CYS A 229 1.37 2.95 -13.34
N HIS A 230 2.35 2.05 -13.45
CA HIS A 230 2.27 0.87 -14.30
C HIS A 230 1.89 -0.33 -13.43
N ILE A 231 0.71 -0.87 -13.66
CA ILE A 231 0.14 -1.98 -12.92
C ILE A 231 0.20 -3.22 -13.81
N LEU A 232 1.10 -4.16 -13.48
CA LEU A 232 1.50 -5.24 -14.36
C LEU A 232 1.11 -6.61 -13.80
N LEU A 233 0.25 -7.32 -14.52
CA LEU A 233 -0.07 -8.70 -14.22
C LEU A 233 1.09 -9.62 -14.60
N ALA A 234 1.52 -10.45 -13.67
CA ALA A 234 2.62 -11.39 -13.81
C ALA A 234 2.14 -12.82 -14.02
N LEU A 235 3.04 -13.64 -14.55
CA LEU A 235 2.87 -15.07 -14.63
C LEU A 235 2.68 -15.68 -13.23
N ARG A 236 1.86 -16.72 -13.17
CA ARG A 236 1.85 -17.61 -12.01
C ARG A 236 3.06 -18.54 -12.08
N GLN A 237 3.61 -18.86 -10.92
CA GLN A 237 4.79 -19.74 -10.83
C GLN A 237 4.45 -21.22 -11.04
N VAL A 238 3.18 -21.61 -10.85
CA VAL A 238 2.70 -22.99 -10.98
C VAL A 238 1.72 -23.07 -12.14
N ASP A 239 1.98 -24.00 -13.07
CA ASP A 239 1.17 -24.27 -14.26
C ASP A 239 0.63 -23.02 -14.97
N PRO A 240 1.50 -22.05 -15.37
CA PRO A 240 1.05 -20.78 -15.94
C PRO A 240 0.12 -20.97 -17.16
N GLU A 241 0.41 -21.98 -17.99
CA GLU A 241 -0.38 -22.36 -19.18
C GLU A 241 -1.84 -22.75 -18.88
N LYS A 242 -2.14 -23.23 -17.67
CA LYS A 242 -3.52 -23.60 -17.30
C LYS A 242 -4.42 -22.39 -17.17
N GLY A 243 -3.83 -21.23 -16.91
CA GLY A 243 -4.54 -19.97 -16.69
C GLY A 243 -5.46 -20.01 -15.47
N GLU A 244 -5.54 -18.90 -14.75
CA GLU A 244 -6.46 -18.76 -13.63
C GLU A 244 -6.97 -17.32 -13.54
N ALA A 245 -7.89 -17.10 -12.60
CA ALA A 245 -8.36 -15.77 -12.26
C ALA A 245 -7.27 -14.98 -11.54
N ASN A 246 -6.90 -13.83 -12.08
CA ASN A 246 -6.03 -12.84 -11.47
C ASN A 246 -6.82 -11.59 -11.14
N THR A 247 -6.47 -10.93 -10.05
CA THR A 247 -7.18 -9.77 -9.52
C THR A 247 -6.16 -8.70 -9.17
N VAL A 248 -6.32 -7.51 -9.76
CA VAL A 248 -5.43 -6.38 -9.48
C VAL A 248 -5.62 -5.92 -8.04
N THR A 249 -6.87 -5.73 -7.62
CA THR A 249 -7.18 -5.17 -6.30
C THR A 249 -8.02 -6.09 -5.42
N ALA A 250 -7.77 -6.00 -4.10
CA ALA A 250 -8.60 -6.59 -3.07
C ALA A 250 -8.78 -5.60 -1.90
N HIS A 251 -9.72 -4.66 -2.04
CA HIS A 251 -9.93 -3.61 -1.04
C HIS A 251 -10.72 -4.11 0.17
N GLY A 252 -10.27 -3.72 1.35
CA GLY A 252 -10.66 -4.28 2.63
C GLY A 252 -11.48 -3.37 3.54
N LYS A 253 -12.29 -2.47 2.98
CA LYS A 253 -13.18 -1.59 3.78
C LYS A 253 -14.28 -2.38 4.48
N LEU A 254 -14.33 -2.25 5.80
CA LEU A 254 -15.21 -3.00 6.69
C LEU A 254 -16.47 -2.25 7.08
N ASP A 255 -16.40 -0.92 7.15
CA ASP A 255 -17.49 -0.08 7.65
C ASP A 255 -17.74 1.09 6.69
N PRO A 256 -19.00 1.40 6.32
CA PRO A 256 -19.32 2.46 5.36
C PRO A 256 -18.83 3.85 5.78
N ALA A 257 -18.71 4.13 7.08
CA ALA A 257 -18.21 5.39 7.63
C ALA A 257 -16.69 5.58 7.43
N GLN A 258 -15.93 4.52 7.13
CA GLN A 258 -14.49 4.66 6.87
C GLN A 258 -14.23 5.43 5.56
N SER A 259 -13.47 6.51 5.64
CA SER A 259 -13.03 7.34 4.52
C SER A 259 -11.83 6.75 3.76
N ILE A 260 -11.86 5.44 3.49
CA ILE A 260 -10.78 4.67 2.84
C ILE A 260 -11.21 4.12 1.49
N GLY A 261 -10.26 3.81 0.62
CA GLY A 261 -10.52 3.43 -0.76
C GLY A 261 -9.25 3.42 -1.58
N PHE A 262 -9.27 2.69 -2.69
CA PHE A 262 -8.23 2.77 -3.70
C PHE A 262 -8.69 3.62 -4.88
N VAL A 263 -7.85 4.57 -5.28
CA VAL A 263 -8.06 5.35 -6.49
C VAL A 263 -6.85 5.17 -7.39
N PHE A 264 -7.09 4.77 -8.63
CA PHE A 264 -6.09 4.70 -9.69
C PHE A 264 -6.39 5.80 -10.70
N GLN A 265 -5.43 6.69 -10.94
CA GLN A 265 -5.57 7.80 -11.87
C GLN A 265 -4.45 7.78 -12.91
N ASN A 266 -4.81 7.84 -14.19
CA ASN A 266 -3.84 7.88 -15.29
C ASN A 266 -2.84 6.71 -15.24
N CYS A 267 -3.30 5.55 -14.76
CA CYS A 267 -2.48 4.35 -14.66
C CYS A 267 -2.59 3.51 -15.95
N LEU A 268 -1.52 2.78 -16.27
CA LEU A 268 -1.53 1.72 -17.26
C LEU A 268 -1.76 0.38 -16.57
N ILE A 269 -2.78 -0.35 -17.01
CA ILE A 269 -3.07 -1.70 -16.51
C ILE A 269 -2.76 -2.66 -17.65
N ASN A 270 -1.66 -3.39 -17.52
CA ASN A 270 -1.14 -4.32 -18.53
C ASN A 270 -0.54 -5.58 -17.87
N GLY A 271 0.12 -6.44 -18.63
CA GLY A 271 0.88 -7.58 -18.13
C GLY A 271 2.38 -7.37 -18.29
N THR A 272 3.18 -8.19 -17.62
CA THR A 272 4.60 -8.32 -17.96
C THR A 272 4.76 -8.86 -19.39
N GLU A 273 5.91 -8.64 -20.03
CA GLU A 273 6.12 -9.10 -21.40
C GLU A 273 5.90 -10.60 -21.55
N GLU A 274 6.33 -11.39 -20.57
CA GLU A 274 6.16 -12.84 -20.54
C GLU A 274 4.70 -13.22 -20.35
N TYR A 275 3.97 -12.50 -19.49
CA TYR A 275 2.54 -12.73 -19.27
C TYR A 275 1.73 -12.39 -20.52
N VAL A 276 2.03 -11.29 -21.21
CA VAL A 276 1.33 -10.89 -22.44
C VAL A 276 1.56 -11.90 -23.56
N LYS A 277 2.79 -12.43 -23.72
CA LYS A 277 3.09 -13.51 -24.68
C LYS A 277 2.24 -14.75 -24.40
N LEU A 278 2.13 -15.13 -23.13
CA LEU A 278 1.32 -16.28 -22.72
C LEU A 278 -0.19 -16.01 -22.90
N TYR A 279 -0.66 -14.83 -22.51
CA TYR A 279 -2.04 -14.43 -22.70
C TYR A 279 -2.46 -14.56 -24.17
N HIS A 280 -1.62 -14.12 -25.11
CA HIS A 280 -1.92 -14.22 -26.54
C HIS A 280 -1.86 -15.65 -27.09
N SER A 281 -1.14 -16.59 -26.46
CA SER A 281 -1.13 -17.99 -26.89
C SER A 281 -2.47 -18.68 -26.57
N ASN A 282 -3.11 -18.34 -25.45
CA ASN A 282 -4.41 -18.89 -25.06
C ASN A 282 -5.25 -17.92 -24.19
N PRO A 283 -5.89 -16.89 -24.78
CA PRO A 283 -6.62 -15.87 -24.01
C PRO A 283 -7.78 -16.42 -23.15
N LYS A 284 -8.31 -17.59 -23.51
CA LYS A 284 -9.52 -18.16 -22.88
C LYS A 284 -9.31 -18.63 -21.44
N VAL A 285 -8.07 -19.02 -21.11
CA VAL A 285 -7.74 -19.56 -19.79
C VAL A 285 -7.26 -18.48 -18.82
N HIS A 286 -6.77 -17.36 -19.35
CA HIS A 286 -6.29 -16.22 -18.56
C HIS A 286 -7.40 -15.21 -18.32
N LYS A 287 -7.90 -15.15 -17.08
CA LYS A 287 -8.99 -14.26 -16.70
C LYS A 287 -8.47 -13.19 -15.74
N ASN A 288 -8.45 -11.94 -16.17
CA ASN A 288 -7.93 -10.84 -15.35
C ASN A 288 -9.04 -9.86 -15.00
N PHE A 289 -9.07 -9.43 -13.75
CA PHE A 289 -10.10 -8.54 -13.21
C PHE A 289 -9.44 -7.35 -12.51
N LEU A 290 -10.08 -6.19 -12.56
CA LEU A 290 -9.68 -4.97 -11.85
C LEU A 290 -9.68 -5.17 -10.33
N GLY A 291 -10.51 -6.08 -9.83
CA GLY A 291 -10.44 -6.51 -8.45
C GLY A 291 -11.60 -7.38 -8.00
N ARG A 292 -11.55 -7.70 -6.70
CA ARG A 292 -12.61 -8.39 -5.97
C ARG A 292 -12.78 -7.84 -4.55
N PRO A 293 -13.98 -7.90 -3.97
CA PRO A 293 -14.26 -7.26 -2.70
C PRO A 293 -13.81 -8.12 -1.51
N TRP A 294 -12.64 -7.84 -0.95
CA TRP A 294 -12.13 -8.59 0.21
C TRP A 294 -13.04 -8.42 1.44
N LYS A 295 -13.66 -7.24 1.60
CA LYS A 295 -14.58 -6.90 2.70
C LYS A 295 -15.86 -6.25 2.18
N GLU A 296 -16.88 -6.22 3.03
CA GLU A 296 -18.28 -5.91 2.69
C GLU A 296 -18.48 -4.55 2.00
N TYR A 297 -17.69 -3.54 2.36
CA TYR A 297 -17.81 -2.19 1.78
C TYR A 297 -16.62 -1.85 0.88
N SER A 298 -16.00 -2.86 0.25
CA SER A 298 -14.89 -2.69 -0.71
C SER A 298 -15.12 -1.50 -1.63
N ARG A 299 -14.07 -0.71 -1.87
CA ARG A 299 -14.18 0.57 -2.57
C ARG A 299 -12.93 0.83 -3.40
N THR A 300 -13.10 0.75 -4.72
CA THR A 300 -12.02 0.92 -5.69
C THR A 300 -12.51 1.72 -6.89
N VAL A 301 -11.71 2.66 -7.37
CA VAL A 301 -12.04 3.47 -8.55
C VAL A 301 -10.85 3.54 -9.52
N PHE A 302 -11.11 3.35 -10.81
CA PHE A 302 -10.16 3.58 -11.91
C PHE A 302 -10.61 4.78 -12.75
N ILE A 303 -9.77 5.81 -12.85
CA ILE A 303 -10.07 7.09 -13.49
C ILE A 303 -9.01 7.38 -14.54
N GLN A 304 -9.43 7.59 -15.79
CA GLN A 304 -8.52 7.91 -16.90
C GLN A 304 -7.38 6.89 -17.07
N CYS A 305 -7.64 5.62 -16.72
CA CYS A 305 -6.66 4.55 -16.85
C CYS A 305 -6.71 3.93 -18.25
N ASN A 306 -5.56 3.51 -18.75
CA ASN A 306 -5.48 2.69 -19.96
C ASN A 306 -5.55 1.20 -19.57
N LEU A 307 -6.62 0.53 -19.95
CA LEU A 307 -6.85 -0.90 -19.70
C LEU A 307 -6.50 -1.69 -20.96
N GLU A 308 -5.46 -2.50 -20.89
CA GLU A 308 -5.03 -3.35 -22.01
C GLU A 308 -5.93 -4.58 -22.18
N ALA A 309 -5.86 -5.22 -23.35
CA ALA A 309 -6.81 -6.23 -23.84
C ALA A 309 -6.96 -7.47 -22.93
N LEU A 310 -6.02 -7.67 -22.01
CA LEU A 310 -6.02 -8.77 -21.06
C LEU A 310 -7.10 -8.65 -19.97
N ILE A 311 -7.65 -7.46 -19.75
CA ILE A 311 -8.70 -7.24 -18.75
C ILE A 311 -10.03 -7.82 -19.26
N SER A 312 -10.67 -8.62 -18.41
CA SER A 312 -11.96 -9.24 -18.73
C SER A 312 -13.03 -8.16 -18.94
N PRO A 313 -13.92 -8.31 -19.94
CA PRO A 313 -15.05 -7.41 -20.12
C PRO A 313 -16.03 -7.42 -18.94
N LEU A 314 -15.96 -8.40 -18.04
CA LEU A 314 -16.71 -8.38 -16.79
C LEU A 314 -16.20 -7.31 -15.81
N GLY A 315 -14.96 -6.86 -15.95
CA GLY A 315 -14.28 -5.89 -15.10
C GLY A 315 -13.91 -6.43 -13.71
N TRP A 316 -14.90 -6.95 -12.97
CA TRP A 316 -14.81 -7.26 -11.54
C TRP A 316 -15.17 -8.71 -11.24
N LEU A 317 -14.54 -9.28 -10.21
CA LEU A 317 -14.78 -10.66 -9.78
C LEU A 317 -15.50 -10.67 -8.42
N PRO A 318 -16.58 -11.45 -8.25
CA PRO A 318 -17.18 -11.66 -6.93
C PRO A 318 -16.19 -12.34 -5.97
N TRP A 319 -16.27 -12.01 -4.68
CA TRP A 319 -15.47 -12.70 -3.66
C TRP A 319 -16.00 -14.12 -3.41
N SER A 320 -17.30 -14.22 -3.11
CA SER A 320 -18.02 -15.50 -2.94
C SER A 320 -19.53 -15.26 -3.00
N GLY A 321 -20.21 -15.90 -3.95
CA GLY A 321 -21.65 -15.70 -4.17
C GLY A 321 -22.01 -14.22 -4.29
N ASP A 322 -23.04 -13.81 -3.56
CA ASP A 322 -23.55 -12.43 -3.56
C ASP A 322 -22.92 -11.53 -2.48
N PHE A 323 -21.86 -11.98 -1.80
CA PHE A 323 -21.20 -11.21 -0.75
C PHE A 323 -20.76 -9.84 -1.26
N SER A 324 -21.05 -8.78 -0.49
CA SER A 324 -20.72 -7.37 -0.75
C SER A 324 -21.31 -6.72 -2.00
N LEU A 325 -21.96 -7.47 -2.91
CA LEU A 325 -22.41 -6.94 -4.21
C LEU A 325 -23.40 -5.77 -4.11
N LYS A 326 -24.09 -5.64 -2.97
CA LYS A 326 -25.05 -4.55 -2.68
C LYS A 326 -24.44 -3.34 -1.99
N THR A 327 -23.22 -3.48 -1.45
CA THR A 327 -22.61 -2.53 -0.51
C THR A 327 -21.24 -2.02 -0.97
N LEU A 328 -20.56 -2.77 -1.85
CA LEU A 328 -19.32 -2.35 -2.48
C LEU A 328 -19.51 -1.13 -3.38
N TYR A 329 -18.43 -0.42 -3.66
CA TYR A 329 -18.37 0.64 -4.65
C TYR A 329 -17.19 0.40 -5.58
N ASN A 330 -17.48 -0.05 -6.80
CA ASN A 330 -16.50 -0.18 -7.87
C ASN A 330 -16.84 0.84 -8.95
N GLY A 331 -15.90 1.73 -9.27
CA GLY A 331 -16.12 2.83 -10.21
C GLY A 331 -15.08 2.85 -11.33
N GLU A 332 -15.54 3.20 -12.53
CA GLU A 332 -14.69 3.43 -13.69
C GLU A 332 -15.13 4.75 -14.35
N SER A 333 -14.18 5.62 -14.70
CA SER A 333 -14.51 6.91 -15.30
C SER A 333 -13.44 7.39 -16.28
N GLY A 334 -13.81 7.57 -17.55
CA GLY A 334 -12.92 8.09 -18.58
C GLY A 334 -11.75 7.18 -18.91
N ASN A 335 -11.84 5.88 -18.61
CA ASN A 335 -10.83 4.88 -18.97
C ASN A 335 -10.80 4.68 -20.50
N SER A 336 -9.68 4.16 -21.00
CA SER A 336 -9.45 3.87 -22.42
C SER A 336 -8.74 2.53 -22.60
N GLY A 337 -8.43 2.17 -23.85
CA GLY A 337 -7.67 0.96 -24.17
C GLY A 337 -8.55 -0.23 -24.59
N PRO A 338 -7.94 -1.27 -25.18
CA PRO A 338 -8.69 -2.39 -25.75
C PRO A 338 -9.36 -3.30 -24.71
N GLY A 339 -8.96 -3.24 -23.44
CA GLY A 339 -9.62 -3.94 -22.33
C GLY A 339 -10.74 -3.15 -21.68
N PHE A 340 -10.89 -1.86 -22.01
CA PHE A 340 -11.98 -1.05 -21.49
C PHE A 340 -13.27 -1.35 -22.25
N THR A 341 -14.29 -1.80 -21.52
CA THR A 341 -15.64 -2.00 -22.05
C THR A 341 -16.54 -0.98 -21.36
N PRO A 342 -17.03 0.06 -22.07
CA PRO A 342 -18.02 0.97 -21.51
C PRO A 342 -19.26 0.19 -21.08
N SER A 343 -19.74 0.44 -19.87
CA SER A 343 -21.00 -0.11 -19.36
C SER A 343 -22.23 0.53 -20.01
#